data_AF-A0A1B7YMZ3-F1
#
_entry.id   AF-A0A1B7YMZ3-F1
#
_cell.length_a   1.000
_cell.length_b   1.000
_cell.length_c   1.000
_cell.angle_alpha   90.00
_cell.angle_beta   90.00
_cell.angle_gamma   90.00
#
_symmetry.space_group_name_H-M   'P 1'
#
loop_
_entity.id
_entity.type
_entity.pdbx_description
1 polymer ?
#
loop_
_entity_poly.entity_id
_entity_poly.type
_entity_poly.pdbx_seq_one_letter_code
_entity_poly.pdbx_strand_id
1 'polypeptide(L)'
;METNDDMRPEPPVLERDGFQLSQDKRLTVAGIERMDSRRVAVLLHPEHYPDKIRTQSDRDEILDETRRLFVKPWFAAQLTHYGIKFAAKASLDRLWKVLEKAVDSGKCDVVPEAIERMQQRMRRDYEVMFHEWEDQARSWDAAKERHGDEAFARCTTLG
;
A
#
# COMPACT_ATOMS: atom_id res chain seq x y z
N MET A 1 -12.29 -30.03 11.30
CA MET A 1 -12.67 -29.14 10.18
C MET A 1 -13.26 -27.93 10.87
N GLU A 2 -12.41 -26.98 11.26
CA GLU A 2 -12.85 -25.73 11.89
C GLU A 2 -13.66 -24.97 10.84
N THR A 3 -14.91 -24.68 11.17
CA THR A 3 -15.80 -23.87 10.33
C THR A 3 -15.30 -22.43 10.34
N ASN A 4 -15.41 -21.72 9.21
CA ASN A 4 -15.01 -20.31 9.08
C ASN A 4 -15.62 -19.35 10.14
N ASP A 5 -16.62 -19.79 10.90
CA ASP A 5 -17.24 -19.05 12.01
C ASP A 5 -16.32 -18.86 13.25
N ASP A 6 -15.22 -19.64 13.37
CA ASP A 6 -14.28 -19.54 14.52
C ASP A 6 -13.14 -18.53 14.32
N MET A 7 -13.04 -17.89 13.16
CA MET A 7 -12.00 -16.91 12.86
C MET A 7 -12.54 -15.48 13.00
N ARG A 8 -11.75 -14.61 13.65
CA ARG A 8 -12.05 -13.18 13.72
C ARG A 8 -12.15 -12.63 12.30
N PRO A 9 -13.17 -11.81 11.98
CA PRO A 9 -13.31 -11.28 10.62
C PRO A 9 -12.07 -10.48 10.21
N GLU A 10 -11.58 -10.69 8.99
CA GLU A 10 -10.45 -9.95 8.43
C GLU A 10 -10.82 -8.51 8.08
N PRO A 11 -9.90 -7.53 8.24
CA PRO A 11 -10.14 -6.17 7.80
C PRO A 11 -10.49 -6.10 6.31
N PRO A 12 -11.41 -5.23 5.89
CA PRO A 12 -11.77 -5.09 4.50
C PRO A 12 -10.59 -4.56 3.67
N VAL A 13 -10.57 -4.92 2.39
CA VAL A 13 -9.71 -4.31 1.37
C VAL A 13 -10.61 -3.79 0.26
N LEU A 14 -10.46 -2.51 -0.09
CA LEU A 14 -11.22 -1.89 -1.17
C LEU A 14 -10.33 -1.73 -2.41
N GLU A 15 -10.73 -2.35 -3.52
CA GLU A 15 -10.02 -2.26 -4.79
C GLU A 15 -10.82 -1.49 -5.86
N ARG A 16 -10.13 -0.66 -6.64
CA ARG A 16 -10.73 0.08 -7.77
C ARG A 16 -9.65 0.48 -8.77
N ASP A 17 -9.84 0.13 -10.04
CA ASP A 17 -8.93 0.50 -11.14
C ASP A 17 -7.44 0.16 -10.88
N GLY A 18 -7.18 -0.95 -10.17
CA GLY A 18 -5.84 -1.39 -9.79
C GLY A 18 -5.26 -0.71 -8.53
N PHE A 19 -5.98 0.24 -7.94
CA PHE A 19 -5.66 0.83 -6.65
C PHE A 19 -6.33 0.06 -5.51
N GLN A 20 -5.67 0.02 -4.36
CA GLN A 20 -6.11 -0.68 -3.16
C GLN A 20 -6.07 0.27 -1.95
N LEU A 21 -7.06 0.17 -1.07
CA LEU A 21 -7.07 0.76 0.26
C LEU A 21 -7.29 -0.36 1.29
N SER A 22 -6.46 -0.35 2.32
CA SER A 22 -6.52 -1.29 3.43
C SER A 22 -6.62 -0.53 4.77
N GLN A 23 -6.47 -1.26 5.88
CA GLN A 23 -6.55 -0.71 7.23
C GLN A 23 -5.63 0.49 7.48
N ASP A 24 -4.50 0.57 6.79
CA ASP A 24 -3.56 1.69 6.86
C ASP A 24 -4.07 2.99 6.20
N LYS A 25 -5.21 2.93 5.49
CA LYS A 25 -5.81 4.03 4.72
C LYS A 25 -4.86 4.64 3.67
N ARG A 26 -3.80 3.90 3.30
CA ARG A 26 -2.85 4.31 2.28
C ARG A 26 -3.28 3.76 0.94
N LEU A 27 -3.28 4.62 -0.07
CA LEU A 27 -3.60 4.20 -1.43
C LEU A 27 -2.36 3.51 -2.02
N THR A 28 -2.51 2.25 -2.40
CA THR A 28 -1.43 1.46 -2.99
C THR A 28 -1.85 0.94 -4.36
N VAL A 29 -0.87 0.51 -5.16
CA VAL A 29 -1.07 -0.25 -6.40
C VAL A 29 -0.28 -1.54 -6.24
N ALA A 30 -0.95 -2.69 -6.18
CA ALA A 30 -0.32 -3.98 -5.88
C ALA A 30 0.53 -3.94 -4.60
N GLY A 31 0.02 -3.30 -3.53
CA GLY A 31 0.74 -3.12 -2.27
C GLY A 31 1.89 -2.09 -2.29
N ILE A 32 2.07 -1.35 -3.39
CA ILE A 32 3.13 -0.35 -3.53
C ILE A 32 2.56 1.07 -3.40
N GLU A 33 3.05 1.80 -2.40
CA GLU A 33 2.73 3.21 -2.19
C GLU A 33 3.37 4.13 -3.24
N ARG A 34 2.78 5.30 -3.45
CA ARG A 34 3.36 6.34 -4.28
C ARG A 34 4.62 6.89 -3.62
N MET A 35 5.70 6.96 -4.37
CA MET A 35 6.92 7.66 -3.98
C MET A 35 6.93 9.06 -4.60
N ASP A 36 7.29 10.09 -3.81
CA ASP A 36 7.34 11.47 -4.28
C ASP A 36 8.37 11.66 -5.42
N SER A 37 8.12 12.59 -6.34
CA SER A 37 8.97 12.80 -7.52
C SER A 37 10.42 13.08 -7.15
N ARG A 38 10.66 13.83 -6.07
CA ARG A 38 12.01 14.17 -5.61
C ARG A 38 12.76 12.92 -5.16
N ARG A 39 12.14 12.03 -4.37
CA ARG A 39 12.76 10.76 -3.98
C ARG A 39 12.99 9.85 -5.18
N VAL A 40 12.02 9.73 -6.09
CA VAL A 40 12.21 8.96 -7.33
C VAL A 40 13.40 9.53 -8.11
N ALA A 41 13.52 10.85 -8.26
CA ALA A 41 14.62 11.48 -8.96
C ALA A 41 15.99 11.22 -8.30
N VAL A 42 16.06 11.22 -6.97
CA VAL A 42 17.30 10.84 -6.25
C VAL A 42 17.70 9.39 -6.52
N LEU A 43 16.74 8.47 -6.61
CA LEU A 43 17.03 7.06 -6.89
C LEU A 43 17.42 6.83 -8.36
N LEU A 44 16.81 7.56 -9.30
CA LEU A 44 17.11 7.47 -10.73
C LEU A 44 18.47 8.12 -11.09
N HIS A 45 18.76 9.28 -10.48
CA HIS A 45 19.91 10.12 -10.80
C HIS A 45 20.64 10.60 -9.53
N PRO A 46 21.20 9.69 -8.72
CA PRO A 46 21.86 10.05 -7.46
C PRO A 46 22.95 11.11 -7.63
N GLU A 47 23.67 11.09 -8.76
CA GLU A 47 24.71 12.05 -9.12
C GLU A 47 24.23 13.51 -9.25
N HIS A 48 22.94 13.73 -9.50
CA HIS A 48 22.34 15.07 -9.59
C HIS A 48 21.94 15.65 -8.23
N TYR A 49 22.09 14.87 -7.14
CA TYR A 49 21.70 15.27 -5.79
C TYR A 49 22.85 15.18 -4.79
N PRO A 50 23.97 15.92 -5.01
CA PRO A 50 25.15 15.85 -4.13
C PRO A 50 24.83 16.24 -2.68
N ASP A 51 23.86 17.13 -2.46
CA ASP A 51 23.44 17.52 -1.11
C ASP A 51 22.76 16.39 -0.32
N LYS A 52 22.28 15.35 -1.03
CA LYS A 52 21.62 14.16 -0.48
C LYS A 52 22.57 12.98 -0.32
N ILE A 53 23.76 13.05 -0.93
CA ILE A 53 24.76 11.98 -0.92
C ILE A 53 26.08 12.58 -0.47
N ARG A 54 26.20 12.78 0.85
CA ARG A 54 27.36 13.44 1.45
C ARG A 54 28.44 12.44 1.84
N THR A 55 28.03 11.21 2.14
CA THR A 55 28.91 10.15 2.60
C THR A 55 28.86 8.93 1.69
N GLN A 56 29.87 8.06 1.80
CA GLN A 56 29.83 6.75 1.14
C GLN A 56 28.66 5.90 1.65
N SER A 57 28.30 6.03 2.94
CA SER A 57 27.15 5.34 3.52
C SER A 57 25.84 5.76 2.86
N ASP A 58 25.65 7.05 2.60
CA ASP A 58 24.44 7.56 1.92
C ASP A 58 24.32 6.96 0.51
N ARG A 59 25.46 6.83 -0.17
CA ARG A 59 25.53 6.23 -1.51
C ARG A 59 25.17 4.74 -1.46
N ASP A 60 25.70 4.02 -0.49
CA ASP A 60 25.44 2.59 -0.32
C ASP A 60 23.97 2.34 0.00
N GLU A 61 23.35 3.19 0.84
CA GLU A 61 21.92 3.15 1.16
C GLU A 61 21.05 3.37 -0.08
N ILE A 62 21.37 4.38 -0.90
CA ILE A 62 20.63 4.65 -2.14
C ILE A 62 20.77 3.49 -3.13
N LEU A 63 21.97 2.91 -3.26
CA LEU A 63 22.19 1.77 -4.14
C LEU A 63 21.43 0.53 -3.66
N ASP A 64 21.38 0.28 -2.36
CA ASP A 64 20.62 -0.83 -1.78
C ASP A 64 19.11 -0.64 -1.99
N GLU A 65 18.60 0.57 -1.73
CA GLU A 65 17.19 0.89 -1.96
C GLU A 65 16.80 0.75 -3.43
N THR A 66 17.62 1.28 -4.35
CA THR A 66 17.48 1.12 -5.79
C THR A 66 17.42 -0.36 -6.19
N ARG A 67 18.33 -1.20 -5.67
CA ARG A 67 18.33 -2.65 -5.97
C ARG A 67 17.05 -3.34 -5.50
N ARG A 68 16.54 -2.95 -4.33
CA ARG A 68 15.31 -3.51 -3.75
C ARG A 68 14.06 -3.05 -4.51
N LEU A 69 14.00 -1.79 -4.90
CA LEU A 69 12.80 -1.18 -5.46
C LEU A 69 12.70 -1.32 -6.97
N PHE A 70 13.79 -1.34 -7.74
CA PHE A 70 13.75 -1.28 -9.20
C PHE A 70 13.41 -2.61 -9.88
N VAL A 71 12.28 -3.17 -9.45
CA VAL A 71 11.60 -4.32 -10.04
C VAL A 71 10.38 -3.85 -10.84
N LYS A 72 9.94 -4.66 -11.81
CA LYS A 72 8.81 -4.33 -12.69
C LYS A 72 7.54 -3.86 -11.95
N PRO A 73 7.08 -4.53 -10.87
CA PRO A 73 5.89 -4.09 -10.14
C PRO A 73 5.99 -2.66 -9.62
N TRP A 74 7.16 -2.26 -9.13
CA TRP A 74 7.36 -0.93 -8.58
C TRP A 74 7.25 0.15 -9.65
N PHE A 75 7.89 -0.01 -10.81
CA PHE A 75 7.72 0.95 -11.90
C PHE A 75 6.28 1.04 -12.37
N ALA A 76 5.61 -0.10 -12.55
CA ALA A 76 4.21 -0.14 -12.95
C ALA A 76 3.32 0.59 -11.93
N ALA A 77 3.56 0.41 -10.63
CA ALA A 77 2.84 1.10 -9.57
C ALA A 77 3.09 2.61 -9.59
N GLN A 78 4.35 3.07 -9.67
CA GLN A 78 4.66 4.50 -9.73
C GLN A 78 4.02 5.16 -10.96
N LEU A 79 4.15 4.55 -12.14
CA LEU A 79 3.53 5.05 -13.36
C LEU A 79 2.00 5.14 -13.24
N THR A 80 1.38 4.15 -12.60
CA THR A 80 -0.07 4.13 -12.33
C THR A 80 -0.49 5.28 -11.40
N HIS A 81 0.22 5.49 -10.29
CA HIS A 81 -0.04 6.61 -9.35
C HIS A 81 0.03 7.98 -10.02
N TYR A 82 0.89 8.12 -11.03
CA TYR A 82 1.04 9.37 -11.80
C TYR A 82 0.20 9.40 -13.09
N GLY A 83 -0.67 8.41 -13.33
CA GLY A 83 -1.53 8.34 -14.51
C GLY A 83 -0.77 8.23 -15.83
N ILE A 84 0.47 7.73 -15.80
CA ILE A 84 1.34 7.59 -16.97
C ILE A 84 1.06 6.25 -17.62
N LYS A 85 0.67 6.28 -18.90
CA LYS A 85 0.38 5.06 -19.66
C LYS A 85 1.66 4.31 -19.99
N PHE A 86 1.62 2.99 -19.84
CA PHE A 86 2.66 2.06 -20.27
C PHE A 86 2.04 0.78 -20.84
N ALA A 87 2.82 0.02 -21.60
CA ALA A 87 2.35 -1.25 -22.15
C ALA A 87 2.40 -2.36 -21.08
N ALA A 88 1.34 -3.17 -20.97
CA ALA A 88 1.26 -4.25 -19.98
C ALA A 88 2.43 -5.25 -20.05
N LYS A 89 2.98 -5.47 -21.26
CA LYS A 89 4.12 -6.37 -21.51
C LYS A 89 5.47 -5.64 -21.61
N ALA A 90 5.55 -4.39 -21.16
CA ALA A 90 6.80 -3.62 -21.22
C ALA A 90 7.95 -4.34 -20.47
N SER A 91 9.16 -4.21 -21.02
CA SER A 91 10.39 -4.63 -20.35
C SER A 91 10.69 -3.70 -19.17
N LEU A 92 11.54 -4.14 -18.24
CA LEU A 92 11.98 -3.30 -17.12
C LEU A 92 12.67 -2.04 -17.61
N ASP A 93 13.60 -2.15 -18.57
CA ASP A 93 14.27 -1.02 -19.23
C ASP A 93 13.28 -0.04 -19.88
N ARG A 94 12.19 -0.55 -20.47
CA ARG A 94 11.17 0.33 -21.05
C ARG A 94 10.41 1.08 -19.96
N LEU A 95 10.06 0.42 -18.85
CA LEU A 95 9.37 1.06 -17.73
C LEU A 95 10.27 2.10 -17.05
N TRP A 96 11.56 1.78 -16.86
CA TRP A 96 12.59 2.72 -16.41
C TRP A 96 12.56 4.01 -17.22
N LYS A 97 12.78 3.91 -18.53
CA LYS A 97 12.85 5.07 -19.44
C LYS A 97 11.58 5.89 -19.45
N VAL A 98 10.43 5.26 -19.26
CA VAL A 98 9.14 5.97 -19.20
C VAL A 98 9.02 6.75 -17.89
N LEU A 99 9.39 6.15 -16.76
CA LEU A 99 9.35 6.82 -15.46
C LEU A 99 10.38 7.95 -15.38
N GLU A 100 11.62 7.69 -15.81
CA GLU A 100 12.72 8.66 -15.90
C GLU A 100 12.30 9.90 -16.70
N LYS A 101 11.81 9.71 -17.93
CA LYS A 101 11.30 10.81 -18.75
C LYS A 101 10.14 11.56 -18.09
N ALA A 102 9.29 10.86 -17.34
CA ALA A 102 8.17 11.50 -16.67
C ALA A 102 8.63 12.38 -15.51
N VAL A 103 9.59 11.91 -14.72
CA VAL A 103 10.24 12.67 -13.66
C VAL A 103 10.94 13.90 -14.22
N ASP A 104 11.76 13.74 -15.27
CA ASP A 104 12.48 14.86 -15.91
C ASP A 104 11.54 15.92 -16.49
N SER A 105 10.33 15.51 -16.90
CA SER A 105 9.31 16.42 -17.44
C SER A 105 8.37 17.01 -16.38
N GLY A 106 8.61 16.75 -15.09
CA GLY A 106 7.77 17.23 -13.97
C GLY A 106 6.39 16.57 -13.86
N LYS A 107 6.13 15.50 -14.63
CA LYS A 107 4.81 14.81 -14.60
C LYS A 107 4.56 14.04 -13.31
N CYS A 108 5.62 13.78 -12.55
CA CYS A 108 5.51 13.12 -11.24
C CYS A 108 5.37 14.12 -10.08
N ASP A 109 5.40 15.43 -10.33
CA ASP A 109 5.35 16.43 -9.25
C ASP A 109 3.96 16.53 -8.61
N VAL A 110 2.92 16.18 -9.36
CA VAL A 110 1.52 16.26 -8.92
C VAL A 110 0.80 14.97 -9.31
N VAL A 111 -0.07 14.50 -8.42
CA VAL A 111 -0.98 13.39 -8.71
C VAL A 111 -2.12 13.90 -9.60
N PRO A 112 -2.45 13.24 -10.72
CA PRO A 112 -3.57 13.67 -11.56
C PRO A 112 -4.89 13.78 -10.78
N GLU A 113 -5.65 14.86 -10.98
CA GLU A 113 -6.93 15.11 -10.28
C GLU A 113 -7.92 13.92 -10.36
N ALA A 114 -7.91 13.17 -11.47
CA ALA A 114 -8.75 12.01 -11.63
C ALA A 114 -8.45 10.93 -10.58
N ILE A 115 -7.17 10.71 -10.29
CA ILE A 115 -6.69 9.78 -9.26
C ILE A 115 -7.00 10.33 -7.87
N GLU A 116 -6.80 11.64 -7.64
CA GLU A 116 -7.15 12.26 -6.35
C GLU A 116 -8.66 12.15 -6.05
N ARG A 117 -9.52 12.47 -7.01
CA ARG A 117 -10.98 12.33 -6.87
C ARG A 117 -11.39 10.88 -6.64
N MET A 118 -10.74 9.93 -7.32
CA MET A 118 -10.97 8.51 -7.10
C MET A 118 -10.56 8.11 -5.68
N GLN A 119 -9.37 8.51 -5.23
CA GLN A 119 -8.87 8.25 -3.88
C GLN A 119 -9.81 8.80 -2.80
N GLN A 120 -10.33 10.02 -2.98
CA GLN A 120 -11.32 10.61 -2.06
C GLN A 120 -12.64 9.84 -2.03
N ARG A 121 -13.11 9.32 -3.17
CA ARG A 121 -14.28 8.43 -3.20
C ARG A 121 -13.99 7.12 -2.47
N MET A 122 -12.87 6.47 -2.82
CA MET A 122 -12.52 5.20 -2.19
C MET A 122 -12.32 5.34 -0.68
N ARG A 123 -11.76 6.46 -0.18
CA ARG A 123 -11.65 6.69 1.27
C ARG A 123 -13.01 6.72 1.96
N ARG A 124 -13.98 7.44 1.40
CA ARG A 124 -15.34 7.49 1.95
C ARG A 124 -16.01 6.12 1.94
N ASP A 125 -15.89 5.39 0.83
CA ASP A 125 -16.44 4.04 0.70
C ASP A 125 -15.78 3.09 1.72
N TYR A 126 -14.46 3.18 1.87
CA TYR A 126 -13.68 2.37 2.80
C TYR A 126 -14.05 2.66 4.25
N GLU A 127 -14.29 3.92 4.63
CA GLU A 127 -14.71 4.29 5.99
C GLU A 127 -16.01 3.58 6.40
N VAL A 128 -16.98 3.48 5.49
CA VAL A 128 -18.23 2.74 5.74
C VAL A 128 -17.95 1.26 5.97
N MET A 129 -17.22 0.62 5.05
CA MET A 129 -16.85 -0.80 5.17
C MET A 129 -16.05 -1.09 6.46
N PHE A 130 -15.15 -0.18 6.82
CA PHE A 130 -14.30 -0.32 7.99
C PHE A 130 -15.11 -0.24 9.27
N HIS A 131 -16.07 0.67 9.38
CA HIS A 131 -16.96 0.75 10.55
C HIS A 131 -17.84 -0.48 10.70
N GLU A 132 -18.41 -1.00 9.60
CA GLU A 132 -19.18 -2.25 9.62
C GLU A 132 -18.31 -3.44 10.08
N TRP A 133 -17.07 -3.51 9.60
CA TRP A 133 -16.11 -4.51 10.05
C TRP A 133 -15.74 -4.35 11.54
N GLU A 134 -15.54 -3.13 12.02
CA GLU A 134 -15.24 -2.88 13.44
C GLU A 134 -16.37 -3.38 14.35
N ASP A 135 -17.63 -3.18 13.96
CA ASP A 135 -18.78 -3.70 14.70
C ASP A 135 -18.85 -5.24 14.70
N GLN A 136 -18.56 -5.87 13.56
CA GLN A 136 -18.49 -7.33 13.44
C GLN A 136 -17.34 -7.91 14.28
N ALA A 137 -16.16 -7.31 14.20
CA ALA A 137 -14.99 -7.71 14.96
C ALA A 137 -15.24 -7.58 16.47
N ARG A 138 -15.83 -6.46 16.93
CA ARG A 138 -16.22 -6.28 18.34
C ARG A 138 -17.23 -7.34 18.80
N SER A 139 -18.22 -7.64 17.97
CA SER A 139 -19.25 -8.65 18.29
C SER A 139 -18.65 -10.05 18.40
N TRP A 140 -17.70 -10.37 17.52
CA TRP A 140 -16.95 -11.62 17.56
C TRP A 140 -16.06 -11.71 18.80
N ASP A 141 -15.31 -10.64 19.11
CA ASP A 141 -14.43 -10.58 20.29
C ASP A 141 -15.25 -10.84 21.57
N ALA A 142 -16.41 -10.20 21.72
CA ALA A 142 -17.33 -10.38 22.85
C ALA A 142 -18.01 -11.76 22.90
N ALA A 143 -18.24 -12.42 21.76
CA ALA A 143 -18.76 -13.78 21.72
C ALA A 143 -17.70 -14.80 22.18
N LYS A 144 -16.44 -14.58 21.75
CA LYS A 144 -15.32 -15.45 22.13
C LYS A 144 -15.00 -15.36 23.62
N GLU A 145 -15.04 -14.16 24.20
CA GLU A 145 -14.89 -13.95 25.63
C GLU A 145 -15.98 -14.70 26.42
N ARG A 146 -17.26 -14.52 26.04
CA ARG A 146 -18.38 -15.24 26.67
C ARG A 146 -18.23 -16.76 26.61
N HIS A 147 -17.80 -17.31 25.47
CA HIS A 147 -17.56 -18.74 25.36
C HIS A 147 -16.42 -19.21 26.28
N GLY A 148 -15.37 -18.39 26.44
CA GLY A 148 -14.30 -18.64 27.40
C GLY A 148 -14.78 -18.64 28.84
N ASP A 149 -15.58 -17.65 29.23
CA ASP A 149 -16.16 -17.53 30.57
C ASP A 149 -17.11 -18.70 30.89
N GLU A 150 -17.96 -19.08 29.95
CA GLU A 150 -18.84 -20.25 30.10
C GLU A 150 -18.07 -21.56 30.23
N ALA A 151 -16.99 -21.73 29.45
CA ALA A 151 -16.13 -22.90 29.56
C ALA A 151 -15.42 -22.96 30.92
N PHE A 152 -14.94 -21.81 31.41
CA PHE A 152 -14.34 -21.69 32.75
C PHE A 152 -15.35 -22.03 33.85
N ALA A 153 -16.56 -21.47 33.80
CA ALA A 153 -17.62 -21.72 34.77
C ALA A 153 -18.03 -23.20 34.84
N ARG A 154 -17.95 -23.95 33.73
CA ARG A 154 -18.19 -25.40 33.71
C ARG A 154 -17.09 -26.23 34.36
N CYS A 155 -15.87 -25.68 34.47
CA CYS A 155 -14.71 -26.35 35.08
C CYS A 155 -14.56 -26.08 36.58
N THR A 156 -15.23 -25.05 37.12
CA THR A 156 -15.32 -24.84 38.56
C THR A 156 -16.35 -25.79 39.17
N THR A 157 -15.88 -26.87 39.79
CA THR A 157 -16.69 -27.74 40.65
C THR A 157 -17.20 -26.98 41.88
N LEU A 158 -18.47 -27.19 42.23
CA LEU A 158 -19.03 -26.85 43.54
C LEU A 158 -18.11 -27.43 44.63
N GLY A 159 -17.64 -26.57 45.54
CA GLY A 159 -16.94 -26.98 46.75
C GLY A 159 -17.82 -27.80 47.67
#